data_AF-A0A835DHL9-F1
#
_entry.id   AF-A0A835DHL9-F1
#
_cell.length_a   1.000
_cell.length_b   1.000
_cell.length_c   1.000
_cell.angle_alpha   90.00
_cell.angle_beta   90.00
_cell.angle_gamma   90.00
#
_symmetry.space_group_name_H-M   'P 1'
#
loop_
_entity.id
_entity.type
_entity.pdbx_description
1 polymer ?
#
loop_
_entity_poly.entity_id
_entity_poly.type
_entity_poly.pdbx_seq_one_letter_code
_entity_poly.pdbx_strand_id
1 'polypeptide(L)'
;MQGVFNGLKTLIMKENEYAIYVHCFAHQLQLALIVVAKKHNKIDLFFNLVSDVVNVVGASCKCRDILREKQVAKIIEVLKNAELSRRHGLNQETSLKRADDTRWGSHYDTLINCHVFLCD
;
A
#
# COMPACT_ATOMS: atom_id res chain seq x y z
N MET A 1 19.05 7.83 3.19
CA MET A 1 19.22 7.22 4.53
C MET A 1 20.49 7.79 5.18
N GLN A 2 20.46 8.98 5.76
CA GLN A 2 21.62 9.52 6.47
C GLN A 2 21.12 10.29 7.70
N GLY A 3 21.55 9.86 8.88
CA GLY A 3 21.26 10.52 10.15
C GLY A 3 20.94 9.54 11.28
N VAL A 4 19.67 9.12 11.37
CA VAL A 4 19.15 8.44 12.58
C VAL A 4 19.58 6.97 12.71
N PHE A 5 19.77 6.27 11.59
CA PHE A 5 20.04 4.83 11.60
C PHE A 5 21.52 4.45 11.54
N ASN A 6 22.44 5.43 11.54
CA ASN A 6 23.87 5.14 11.47
C ASN A 6 24.37 4.40 12.73
N GLY A 7 23.81 4.70 13.90
CA GLY A 7 24.12 3.95 15.13
C GLY A 7 23.65 2.50 15.08
N LEU A 8 22.43 2.27 14.56
CA LEU A 8 21.88 0.92 14.39
C LEU A 8 22.69 0.11 13.37
N LYS A 9 23.09 0.72 12.26
CA LYS A 9 23.96 0.08 11.25
C LYS A 9 25.27 -0.39 11.89
N THR A 10 25.90 0.46 12.70
CA THR A 10 27.16 0.11 13.39
C THR A 10 26.97 -1.03 14.39
N LEU A 11 25.86 -1.04 15.16
CA LEU A 11 25.56 -2.15 16.08
C LEU A 11 25.36 -3.46 15.34
N ILE A 12 24.60 -3.46 14.24
CA ILE A 12 24.39 -4.64 13.40
C ILE A 12 25.71 -5.14 12.81
N MET A 13 26.58 -4.26 12.32
CA MET A 13 27.90 -4.67 11.81
C MET A 13 28.81 -5.22 12.91
N LYS A 14 28.71 -4.70 14.14
CA LYS A 14 29.47 -5.21 15.29
C LYS A 14 29.02 -6.62 15.69
N GLU A 15 27.72 -6.89 15.60
CA GLU A 15 27.15 -8.20 15.94
C GLU A 15 27.32 -9.21 14.79
N ASN A 16 27.20 -8.76 13.53
CA ASN A 16 27.46 -9.55 12.35
C ASN A 16 27.92 -8.67 11.17
N GLU A 17 29.20 -8.72 10.85
CA GLU A 17 29.81 -7.94 9.75
C GLU A 17 29.20 -8.23 8.37
N TYR A 18 28.63 -9.44 8.18
CA TYR A 18 28.03 -9.87 6.93
C TYR A 18 26.56 -9.49 6.79
N ALA A 19 25.88 -9.04 7.85
CA ALA A 19 24.44 -8.77 7.81
C ALA A 19 24.08 -7.71 6.75
N ILE A 20 24.92 -6.68 6.59
CA ILE A 20 24.75 -5.67 5.54
C ILE A 20 24.96 -6.26 4.15
N TYR A 21 25.96 -7.12 4.00
CA TYR A 21 26.23 -7.78 2.73
C TYR A 21 25.03 -8.65 2.33
N VAL A 22 24.54 -9.51 3.22
CA VAL A 22 23.35 -10.35 2.98
C VAL A 22 22.14 -9.50 2.61
N HIS A 23 21.89 -8.39 3.31
CA HIS A 23 20.80 -7.47 2.99
C HIS A 23 20.94 -6.84 1.59
N CYS A 24 22.13 -6.34 1.26
CA CYS A 24 22.40 -5.75 -0.06
C CYS A 24 22.23 -6.77 -1.18
N PHE A 25 22.72 -8.01 -0.99
CA PHE A 25 22.57 -9.08 -1.97
C PHE A 25 21.11 -9.48 -2.17
N ALA A 26 20.34 -9.61 -1.08
CA ALA A 26 18.91 -9.89 -1.17
C ALA A 26 18.18 -8.78 -1.95
N HIS A 27 18.51 -7.52 -1.70
CA HIS A 27 17.92 -6.39 -2.43
C HIS A 27 18.32 -6.39 -3.92
N GLN A 28 19.59 -6.61 -4.23
CA GLN A 28 20.06 -6.69 -5.63
C GLN A 28 19.41 -7.86 -6.38
N LEU A 29 19.31 -9.03 -5.74
CA LEU A 29 18.63 -10.20 -6.31
C LEU A 29 17.16 -9.88 -6.58
N GLN A 30 16.48 -9.23 -5.64
CA GLN A 30 15.08 -8.81 -5.79
C GLN A 30 14.92 -7.89 -7.01
N LEU A 31 15.77 -6.88 -7.16
CA LEU A 31 15.73 -5.97 -8.32
C LEU A 31 16.00 -6.73 -9.63
N ALA A 32 16.99 -7.61 -9.66
CA ALA A 32 17.30 -8.42 -10.84
C ALA A 32 16.11 -9.29 -11.25
N LEU A 33 15.44 -9.93 -10.29
CA LEU A 33 14.24 -10.73 -10.54
C LEU A 33 13.09 -9.88 -11.11
N ILE A 34 12.87 -8.67 -10.58
CA ILE A 34 11.86 -7.75 -11.13
C ILE A 34 12.17 -7.42 -12.59
N VAL A 35 13.42 -7.07 -12.88
CA VAL A 35 13.86 -6.72 -14.24
C VAL A 35 13.68 -7.90 -15.20
N VAL A 36 14.04 -9.11 -14.79
CA VAL A 36 13.86 -10.32 -15.62
C VAL A 36 12.36 -10.62 -15.83
N ALA A 37 11.54 -10.50 -14.79
CA ALA A 37 10.10 -10.71 -14.88
C ALA A 37 9.41 -9.71 -15.81
N LYS A 38 9.78 -8.43 -15.75
CA LYS A 38 9.28 -7.39 -16.67
C LYS A 38 9.65 -7.65 -18.14
N LYS A 39 10.73 -8.39 -18.42
CA LYS A 39 11.08 -8.81 -19.80
C LYS A 39 10.21 -9.95 -20.32
N HIS A 40 9.46 -10.63 -19.48
CA HIS A 40 8.50 -11.65 -19.91
C HIS A 40 7.12 -11.02 -20.10
N ASN A 41 6.74 -10.80 -21.37
CA ASN A 41 5.49 -10.09 -21.75
C ASN A 41 4.23 -10.56 -21.01
N LYS A 42 4.07 -11.87 -20.77
CA LYS A 42 2.89 -12.40 -20.06
C LYS A 42 2.88 -11.97 -18.59
N ILE A 43 4.03 -11.98 -17.93
CA ILE A 43 4.18 -11.60 -16.53
C ILE A 43 4.00 -10.09 -16.39
N ASP A 44 4.63 -9.32 -17.28
CA ASP A 44 4.49 -7.87 -17.31
C ASP A 44 3.03 -7.44 -17.54
N LEU A 45 2.36 -8.03 -18.54
CA LEU A 45 0.95 -7.76 -18.81
C LEU A 45 0.05 -8.10 -17.61
N PHE A 46 0.29 -9.24 -16.95
CA PHE A 46 -0.45 -9.62 -15.76
C PHE A 46 -0.32 -8.59 -14.64
N PHE A 47 0.90 -8.15 -14.32
CA PHE A 47 1.11 -7.15 -13.27
C PHE A 47 0.60 -5.76 -13.65
N ASN A 48 0.60 -5.40 -14.94
CA ASN A 48 -0.03 -4.18 -15.42
C ASN A 48 -1.55 -4.21 -15.21
N LEU A 49 -2.22 -5.31 -15.58
CA LEU A 49 -3.65 -5.49 -15.36
C LEU A 49 -4.01 -5.44 -13.87
N VAL A 50 -3.21 -6.08 -13.01
CA VAL A 50 -3.39 -6.00 -11.55
C VAL A 50 -3.26 -4.55 -11.08
N SER A 51 -2.25 -3.81 -11.57
CA SER A 51 -2.06 -2.39 -11.22
C SER A 51 -3.26 -1.53 -11.63
N ASP A 52 -3.81 -1.75 -12.82
CA ASP A 52 -4.99 -1.04 -13.32
C ASP A 52 -6.22 -1.31 -12.45
N VAL A 53 -6.48 -2.58 -12.10
CA VAL A 53 -7.57 -2.94 -11.18
C VAL A 53 -7.40 -2.26 -9.83
N VAL A 54 -6.22 -2.31 -9.24
CA VAL A 54 -5.92 -1.65 -7.95
C VAL A 54 -6.17 -0.14 -8.03
N ASN A 55 -5.78 0.50 -9.14
CA ASN A 55 -5.98 1.93 -9.34
C ASN A 55 -7.46 2.29 -9.49
N VAL A 56 -8.22 1.52 -10.27
CA VAL A 56 -9.66 1.74 -10.47
C VAL A 56 -10.43 1.53 -9.16
N VAL A 57 -10.17 0.43 -8.46
CA VAL A 57 -10.79 0.13 -7.16
C VAL A 57 -10.40 1.19 -6.13
N GLY A 58 -9.11 1.53 -6.04
CA GLY A 58 -8.62 2.55 -5.11
C GLY A 58 -9.23 3.94 -5.38
N ALA A 59 -9.38 4.33 -6.65
CA ALA A 59 -10.04 5.57 -7.04
C ALA A 59 -11.54 5.53 -6.68
N SER A 60 -12.22 4.43 -6.94
CA SER A 60 -13.64 4.23 -6.60
C SER A 60 -13.87 4.33 -5.09
N CYS A 61 -13.05 3.65 -4.28
CA CYS A 61 -13.13 3.73 -2.82
C CYS A 61 -12.93 5.17 -2.32
N LYS A 62 -11.90 5.88 -2.81
CA LYS A 62 -11.69 7.31 -2.48
C LYS A 62 -12.89 8.18 -2.84
N CYS A 63 -13.47 7.98 -4.02
CA CYS A 63 -14.67 8.71 -4.45
C CYS A 63 -15.86 8.42 -3.53
N ARG A 64 -16.05 7.16 -3.13
CA ARG A 64 -17.09 6.74 -2.18
C ARG A 64 -16.90 7.40 -0.81
N ASP A 65 -15.67 7.46 -0.31
CA ASP A 65 -15.36 8.07 0.97
C ASP A 65 -15.65 9.58 0.94
N ILE A 66 -15.19 10.28 -0.11
CA ILE A 66 -15.50 11.71 -0.31
C ILE A 66 -17.01 11.95 -0.40
N LEU A 67 -17.75 11.08 -1.08
CA LEU A 67 -19.21 11.19 -1.18
C LEU A 67 -19.88 11.00 0.18
N ARG A 68 -19.43 10.00 0.96
CA ARG A 68 -19.90 9.77 2.33
C ARG A 68 -19.57 10.94 3.25
N GLU A 69 -18.35 11.47 3.18
CA GLU A 69 -17.96 12.67 3.94
C GLU A 69 -18.84 13.87 3.61
N LYS A 70 -19.14 14.10 2.32
CA LYS A 70 -20.07 15.16 1.90
C LYS A 70 -21.50 14.92 2.41
N GLN A 71 -21.98 13.68 2.39
CA GLN A 71 -23.29 13.32 2.93
C GLN A 71 -23.33 13.53 4.46
N VAL A 72 -22.31 13.07 5.18
CA VAL A 72 -22.16 13.27 6.62
C VAL A 72 -22.07 14.75 6.95
N ALA A 73 -21.30 15.55 6.20
CA ALA A 73 -21.21 16.99 6.39
C ALA A 73 -22.58 17.68 6.19
N LYS A 74 -23.31 17.31 5.13
CA LYS A 74 -24.67 17.82 4.88
C LYS A 74 -25.65 17.42 6.00
N ILE A 75 -25.57 16.18 6.47
CA ILE A 75 -26.36 15.71 7.62
C ILE A 75 -25.98 16.48 8.88
N ILE A 76 -24.69 16.73 9.14
CA ILE A 76 -24.21 17.54 10.27
C ILE A 76 -24.71 18.98 10.16
N GLU A 77 -24.73 19.58 8.98
CA GLU A 77 -25.25 20.94 8.76
C GLU A 77 -26.76 21.01 9.03
N VAL A 78 -27.53 20.05 8.48
CA VAL A 78 -28.97 19.93 8.75
C VAL A 78 -29.24 19.65 10.23
N LEU A 79 -28.42 18.83 10.89
CA LEU A 79 -28.51 18.53 12.34
C LEU A 79 -28.10 19.71 13.23
N LYS A 80 -27.07 20.48 12.83
CA LYS A 80 -26.68 21.72 13.54
C LYS A 80 -27.81 22.75 13.50
N ASN A 81 -28.54 22.78 12.39
CA ASN A 81 -29.73 23.60 12.25
C ASN A 81 -30.96 23.00 12.99
N ALA A 82 -30.88 21.75 13.44
CA ALA A 82 -31.95 20.99 14.12
C ALA A 82 -31.63 20.58 15.59
N GLU A 83 -30.73 21.30 16.27
CA GLU A 83 -30.41 21.22 17.72
C GLU A 83 -29.42 20.14 18.21
N LEU A 84 -28.36 20.59 18.93
CA LEU A 84 -27.85 20.06 20.22
C LEU A 84 -27.68 18.55 20.55
N SER A 85 -27.83 17.56 19.67
CA SER A 85 -27.81 16.15 20.12
C SER A 85 -26.96 15.15 19.29
N ARG A 86 -25.84 14.75 19.91
CA ARG A 86 -25.33 13.36 20.02
C ARG A 86 -24.50 12.73 18.87
N ARG A 87 -23.17 12.83 19.06
CA ARG A 87 -22.06 11.82 18.99
C ARG A 87 -21.95 10.77 17.85
N HIS A 88 -20.86 10.93 17.07
CA HIS A 88 -19.81 10.02 16.53
C HIS A 88 -20.10 8.77 15.68
N GLY A 89 -19.16 8.52 14.72
CA GLY A 89 -18.88 7.24 14.08
C GLY A 89 -17.68 7.31 13.12
N LEU A 90 -16.59 6.63 13.46
CA LEU A 90 -15.34 6.48 12.67
C LEU A 90 -15.49 5.29 11.70
N ASN A 91 -15.42 5.53 10.39
CA ASN A 91 -15.30 4.48 9.38
C ASN A 91 -14.05 4.75 8.54
N GLN A 92 -12.96 4.05 8.86
CA GLN A 92 -11.81 3.94 7.96
C GLN A 92 -11.89 2.54 7.33
N GLU A 93 -12.41 2.47 6.10
CA GLU A 93 -12.28 1.25 5.30
C GLU A 93 -10.86 1.14 4.75
N THR A 94 -10.38 -0.10 4.68
CA THR A 94 -9.02 -0.46 4.30
C THR A 94 -8.78 -0.17 2.82
N SER A 95 -8.12 0.94 2.50
CA SER A 95 -7.69 1.23 1.13
C SER A 95 -6.72 0.15 0.64
N LEU A 96 -6.91 -0.35 -0.58
CA LEU A 96 -6.01 -1.34 -1.19
C LEU A 96 -4.62 -0.72 -1.39
N LYS A 97 -3.58 -1.38 -0.85
CA LYS A 97 -2.19 -0.90 -0.97
C LYS A 97 -1.61 -1.23 -2.34
N ARG A 98 -1.05 -0.21 -3.00
CA ARG A 98 -0.36 -0.34 -4.29
C ARG A 98 0.99 -1.04 -4.10
N ALA A 99 1.35 -1.91 -5.04
CA ALA A 99 2.67 -2.51 -5.09
C ALA A 99 3.74 -1.45 -5.42
N ASP A 100 4.90 -1.57 -4.78
CA ASP A 100 6.07 -0.74 -5.00
C ASP A 100 6.96 -1.38 -6.07
N ASP A 101 7.39 -0.60 -7.06
CA ASP A 101 8.16 -1.06 -8.23
C ASP A 101 9.51 -1.73 -7.90
N THR A 102 9.97 -1.62 -6.65
CA THR A 102 11.28 -2.06 -6.20
C THR A 102 11.24 -3.28 -5.30
N ARG A 103 10.05 -3.76 -4.91
CA ARG A 103 9.90 -4.85 -3.92
C ARG A 103 8.86 -5.90 -4.31
N TRP A 104 9.32 -7.08 -4.74
CA TRP A 104 8.50 -8.29 -4.93
C TRP A 104 7.50 -8.60 -3.81
N GLY A 105 7.87 -8.38 -2.53
CA GLY A 105 6.96 -8.62 -1.41
C GLY A 105 5.68 -7.78 -1.50
N SER A 106 5.79 -6.55 -1.99
CA SER A 106 4.62 -5.69 -2.18
C SER A 106 3.71 -6.16 -3.34
N HIS A 107 4.28 -6.76 -4.40
CA HIS A 107 3.50 -7.37 -5.46
C HIS A 107 2.71 -8.58 -4.95
N TYR A 108 3.31 -9.40 -4.09
CA TYR A 108 2.62 -10.51 -3.44
C TYR A 108 1.47 -10.02 -2.54
N ASP A 109 1.75 -9.02 -1.69
CA ASP A 109 0.73 -8.45 -0.80
C ASP A 109 -0.43 -7.82 -1.58
N THR A 110 -0.16 -7.13 -2.69
CA THR A 110 -1.20 -6.59 -3.57
C THR A 110 -2.06 -7.69 -4.17
N LEU A 111 -1.48 -8.82 -4.60
CA LEU A 111 -2.24 -9.95 -5.13
C LEU A 111 -3.16 -10.58 -4.08
N ILE A 112 -2.68 -10.77 -2.86
CA ILE A 112 -3.49 -11.28 -1.74
C ILE A 112 -4.64 -10.32 -1.44
N ASN A 113 -4.37 -9.01 -1.38
CA ASN A 113 -5.40 -8.01 -1.14
C ASN A 113 -6.44 -7.95 -2.28
N CYS A 114 -6.02 -8.08 -3.54
CA CYS A 114 -6.93 -8.18 -4.68
C CYS A 114 -7.81 -9.42 -4.59
N HIS A 115 -7.25 -10.57 -4.22
CA HIS A 115 -8.03 -11.80 -4.06
C HIS A 115 -9.10 -11.63 -2.96
N VAL A 116 -8.71 -11.15 -1.78
CA VAL A 116 -9.66 -10.94 -0.67
C VAL A 116 -10.75 -9.93 -1.05
N PHE A 117 -10.40 -8.85 -1.76
CA PHE A 117 -11.36 -7.80 -2.11
C PHE A 117 -12.32 -8.17 -3.27
N LEU A 118 -11.93 -9.09 -4.17
CA LEU A 118 -12.71 -9.45 -5.36
C LEU A 118 -13.48 -10.77 -5.22
N CYS A 119 -13.09 -11.64 -4.29
CA CYS A 119 -13.72 -12.94 -4.07
C CYS A 119 -14.70 -12.98 -2.88
N ASP A 120 -14.78 -11.90 -2.08
CA ASP A 120 -15.81 -11.66 -1.04
C ASP A 120 -16.80 -10.59 -1.51
#